data_AF-A0A7C3M837-F1
#
_entry.id   AF-A0A7C3M837-F1
#
_cell.length_a   1.000
_cell.length_b   1.000
_cell.length_c   1.000
_cell.angle_alpha   90.00
_cell.angle_beta   90.00
_cell.angle_gamma   90.00
#
_symmetry.space_group_name_H-M   'P 1'
#
loop_
_entity.id
_entity.type
_entity.pdbx_description
1 polymer ?
#
loop_
_entity_poly.entity_id
_entity_poly.type
_entity_poly.pdbx_seq_one_letter_code
_entity_poly.pdbx_strand_id
1 'polypeptide(L)'
;MSFSNRLENLEKRLEYLEALLYKIEERVKILEALSLTYKQVSGLPNHLLTTFITVYKLGPATASQVADETKKERAVESAYLNQLTTMGYLRKERKNRKIYFEINYDSKLTTDLLKFLKIQRK
;
A
#
# COMPACT_ATOMS: atom_id res chain seq x y z
N MET A 1 30.78 15.12 40.00
CA MET A 1 29.63 14.63 39.22
C MET A 1 30.13 14.32 37.82
N SER A 2 30.36 13.03 37.57
CA SER A 2 31.29 12.50 36.57
C SER A 2 30.70 12.50 35.16
N PHE A 3 31.57 12.60 34.16
CA PHE A 3 31.29 12.38 32.73
C PHE A 3 30.34 11.19 32.47
N SER A 4 30.42 10.14 33.29
CA SER A 4 29.55 8.96 33.23
C SER A 4 28.06 9.29 33.24
N ASN A 5 27.63 10.25 34.06
CA ASN A 5 26.20 10.62 34.15
C ASN A 5 25.73 11.38 32.90
N ARG A 6 26.64 12.09 32.22
CA ARG A 6 26.34 12.76 30.95
C ARG A 6 26.27 11.74 29.81
N LEU A 7 27.14 10.74 29.83
CA LEU A 7 27.16 9.67 28.83
C LEU A 7 25.87 8.84 28.89
N GLU A 8 25.48 8.40 30.09
CA GLU A 8 24.25 7.63 30.30
C GLU A 8 22.99 8.42 29.88
N ASN A 9 23.00 9.74 30.08
CA ASN A 9 21.91 10.61 29.64
C ASN A 9 21.86 10.73 28.10
N LEU A 10 23.02 10.79 27.45
CA LEU A 10 23.10 10.81 25.99
C LEU A 10 22.62 9.48 25.37
N GLU A 11 22.98 8.35 25.97
CA GLU A 11 22.53 7.03 25.53
C GLU A 11 21.00 6.90 25.60
N LYS A 12 20.38 7.30 26.72
CA LYS A 12 18.91 7.31 26.86
C LYS A 12 18.22 8.22 25.85
N ARG A 13 18.83 9.36 25.53
CA ARG A 13 18.30 10.27 24.50
C ARG A 13 18.45 9.70 23.09
N LEU A 14 19.53 8.98 22.79
CA LEU A 14 19.71 8.29 21.51
C LEU A 14 18.65 7.21 21.32
N GLU A 15 18.45 6.36 22.32
CA GLU A 15 17.43 5.29 22.29
C GLU A 15 16.01 5.86 22.07
N TYR A 16 15.69 6.99 22.72
CA TYR A 16 14.43 7.69 22.51
C TYR A 16 14.28 8.25 21.08
N LEU A 17 15.35 8.81 20.51
CA LEU A 17 15.33 9.36 19.16
C LEU A 17 15.18 8.24 18.12
N GLU A 18 15.85 7.11 18.29
CA GLU A 18 15.70 5.93 17.43
C GLU A 18 14.25 5.42 17.44
N ALA A 19 13.63 5.33 18.62
CA ALA A 19 12.23 4.93 18.75
C ALA A 19 11.25 5.92 18.09
N LEU A 20 11.54 7.22 18.14
CA LEU A 20 10.74 8.23 17.44
C LEU A 20 10.91 8.12 15.92
N LEU A 21 12.13 7.92 15.45
CA LEU A 21 12.45 7.84 14.03
C LEU A 21 11.72 6.66 13.40
N TYR A 22 11.72 5.50 14.06
CA TYR A 22 10.95 4.33 13.65
C TYR A 22 9.44 4.62 13.49
N LYS A 23 8.84 5.32 14.47
CA LYS A 23 7.41 5.71 14.41
C LYS A 23 7.11 6.68 13.28
N ILE A 24 8.02 7.60 12.99
CA ILE A 24 7.88 8.56 11.90
C ILE A 24 7.94 7.82 10.56
N GLU A 25 8.90 6.91 10.37
CA GLU A 25 9.02 6.11 9.15
C GLU A 25 7.74 5.30 8.88
N GLU A 26 7.16 4.66 9.89
CA GLU A 26 5.89 3.95 9.75
C GLU A 26 4.74 4.88 9.34
N ARG A 27 4.64 6.07 9.94
CA ARG A 27 3.62 7.06 9.55
C ARG A 27 3.83 7.57 8.14
N VAL A 28 5.07 7.79 7.71
CA VAL A 28 5.41 8.21 6.33
C VAL A 28 5.00 7.14 5.34
N LYS A 29 5.28 5.85 5.59
CA LYS A 29 4.83 4.74 4.73
C LYS A 29 3.31 4.72 4.58
N ILE A 30 2.57 4.91 5.68
CA ILE A 30 1.11 4.97 5.66
C ILE A 30 0.63 6.17 4.83
N LEU A 31 1.26 7.34 4.97
CA LEU A 31 0.90 8.53 4.20
C LEU A 31 1.23 8.38 2.71
N GLU A 32 2.35 7.75 2.37
CA GLU A 32 2.72 7.43 0.98
C GLU A 32 1.72 6.44 0.36
N ALA A 33 1.36 5.39 1.10
CA ALA A 33 0.31 4.44 0.72
C ALA A 33 -1.03 5.14 0.46
N LEU A 34 -1.46 6.01 1.37
CA LEU A 34 -2.71 6.77 1.25
C LEU A 34 -2.66 7.79 0.10
N SER A 35 -1.52 8.44 -0.13
CA SER A 35 -1.32 9.41 -1.21
C SER A 35 -1.31 8.75 -2.59
N LEU A 36 -0.62 7.60 -2.71
CA LEU A 36 -0.65 6.74 -3.90
C LEU A 36 -2.07 6.24 -4.16
N THR A 37 -2.78 5.79 -3.12
CA THR A 37 -4.17 5.33 -3.21
C THR A 37 -5.10 6.47 -3.63
N TYR A 38 -5.00 7.66 -3.03
CA TYR A 38 -5.83 8.80 -3.37
C TYR A 38 -5.62 9.27 -4.83
N LYS A 39 -4.36 9.39 -5.27
CA LYS A 39 -4.05 9.76 -6.66
C LYS A 39 -4.54 8.72 -7.67
N GLN A 40 -4.38 7.43 -7.37
CA GLN A 40 -4.83 6.35 -8.26
C GLN A 40 -6.36 6.24 -8.32
N VAL A 41 -7.04 6.50 -7.21
CA VAL A 41 -8.46 6.13 -7.03
C VAL A 41 -9.41 7.34 -7.08
N SER A 42 -8.89 8.57 -7.21
CA SER A 42 -9.71 9.80 -7.33
C SER A 42 -10.77 9.79 -8.45
N GLY A 43 -10.62 8.94 -9.47
CA GLY A 43 -11.60 8.74 -10.55
C GLY A 43 -12.45 7.46 -10.45
N LEU A 44 -12.26 6.64 -9.41
CA LEU A 44 -12.93 5.34 -9.27
C LEU A 44 -14.23 5.46 -8.45
N PRO A 45 -15.34 4.85 -8.90
CA PRO A 45 -16.55 4.71 -8.09
C PRO A 45 -16.30 4.03 -6.75
N ASN A 46 -17.06 4.42 -5.71
CA ASN A 46 -16.90 3.94 -4.33
C ASN A 46 -16.81 2.40 -4.21
N HIS A 47 -17.64 1.66 -4.93
CA HIS A 47 -17.65 0.20 -4.87
C HIS A 47 -16.35 -0.44 -5.38
N LEU A 48 -15.70 0.16 -6.38
CA LEU A 48 -14.40 -0.26 -6.89
C LEU A 48 -13.25 0.21 -5.98
N LEU A 49 -13.35 1.42 -5.42
CA LEU A 49 -12.41 1.95 -4.43
C LEU A 49 -12.34 1.01 -3.22
N THR A 50 -13.48 0.54 -2.70
CA THR A 50 -13.50 -0.43 -1.59
C THR A 50 -12.78 -1.72 -1.97
N THR A 51 -13.07 -2.31 -3.13
CA THR A 51 -12.41 -3.54 -3.62
C THR A 51 -10.90 -3.33 -3.79
N PHE A 52 -10.48 -2.21 -4.38
CA PHE A 52 -9.08 -1.86 -4.58
C PHE A 52 -8.33 -1.74 -3.25
N ILE A 53 -8.88 -0.99 -2.28
CA ILE A 53 -8.28 -0.84 -0.95
C ILE A 53 -8.16 -2.20 -0.26
N THR A 54 -9.16 -3.07 -0.39
CA THR A 54 -9.12 -4.40 0.20
C THR A 54 -7.98 -5.23 -0.39
N VAL A 55 -7.79 -5.24 -1.71
CA VAL A 55 -6.64 -5.91 -2.35
C VAL A 55 -5.32 -5.28 -1.90
N TYR A 56 -5.25 -3.95 -1.80
CA TYR A 56 -4.06 -3.26 -1.31
C TYR A 56 -3.66 -3.73 0.10
N LYS A 57 -4.64 -3.85 1.01
CA LYS A 57 -4.42 -4.30 2.40
C LYS A 57 -4.06 -5.77 2.51
N LEU A 58 -4.72 -6.64 1.73
CA LEU A 58 -4.50 -8.09 1.76
C LEU A 58 -3.23 -8.53 1.01
N GLY A 59 -2.72 -7.69 0.12
CA GLY A 59 -1.72 -8.10 -0.86
C GLY A 59 -2.33 -9.01 -1.94
N PRO A 60 -1.56 -9.92 -2.57
CA PRO A 60 -2.07 -10.82 -3.57
C PRO A 60 -3.22 -11.68 -3.04
N ALA A 61 -4.44 -11.44 -3.53
CA ALA A 61 -5.67 -12.00 -2.97
C ALA A 61 -6.58 -12.59 -4.04
N THR A 62 -7.33 -13.63 -3.68
CA THR A 62 -8.36 -14.22 -4.54
C THR A 62 -9.71 -13.52 -4.37
N ALA A 63 -10.61 -13.66 -5.35
CA ALA A 63 -11.96 -13.11 -5.25
C ALA A 63 -12.74 -13.61 -4.01
N SER A 64 -12.46 -14.80 -3.49
CA SER A 64 -13.04 -15.26 -2.21
C SER A 64 -12.54 -14.42 -1.04
N GLN A 65 -11.22 -14.24 -0.91
CA GLN A 65 -10.64 -13.50 0.21
C GLN A 65 -11.11 -12.04 0.23
N VAL A 66 -11.23 -11.43 -0.95
CA VAL A 66 -11.73 -10.05 -1.07
C VAL A 66 -13.23 -9.97 -0.73
N ALA A 67 -14.02 -10.96 -1.14
CA ALA A 67 -15.45 -11.05 -0.78
C ALA A 67 -15.65 -11.23 0.73
N ASP A 68 -14.85 -12.08 1.35
CA ASP A 68 -14.90 -12.33 2.79
C ASP A 68 -14.60 -11.06 3.60
N GLU A 69 -13.68 -10.22 3.12
CA GLU A 69 -13.29 -8.96 3.77
C GLU A 69 -14.29 -7.82 3.50
N THR A 70 -14.79 -7.70 2.27
CA THR A 70 -15.74 -6.64 1.87
C THR A 70 -17.19 -6.94 2.23
N LYS A 71 -17.50 -8.17 2.64
CA LYS A 71 -18.85 -8.69 2.90
C LYS A 71 -19.78 -8.62 1.69
N LYS A 72 -19.23 -8.62 0.47
CA LYS A 72 -19.99 -8.73 -0.78
C LYS A 72 -19.97 -10.16 -1.31
N GLU A 73 -20.87 -10.49 -2.23
CA GLU A 73 -20.82 -11.79 -2.89
C GLU A 73 -19.55 -11.97 -3.71
N ARG A 74 -19.00 -13.19 -3.72
CA ARG A 74 -17.81 -13.54 -4.50
C ARG A 74 -17.93 -13.21 -5.99
N ALA A 75 -19.10 -13.41 -6.58
CA ALA A 75 -19.33 -13.11 -8.00
C ALA A 75 -19.21 -11.61 -8.28
N VAL A 76 -19.76 -10.78 -7.39
CA VAL A 76 -19.69 -9.32 -7.45
C VAL A 76 -18.24 -8.84 -7.33
N GLU A 77 -17.50 -9.32 -6.34
CA GLU A 77 -16.08 -8.96 -6.20
C GLU A 77 -15.25 -9.46 -7.39
N SER A 78 -15.55 -10.65 -7.92
CA SER A 78 -14.88 -11.12 -9.14
C SER A 78 -15.13 -10.21 -10.34
N ALA A 79 -16.30 -9.58 -10.45
CA ALA A 79 -16.58 -8.62 -11.51
C ALA A 79 -15.77 -7.32 -11.31
N TYR A 80 -15.77 -6.77 -10.09
CA TYR A 80 -15.02 -5.57 -9.74
C TYR A 80 -13.51 -5.74 -9.90
N LEU A 81 -12.95 -6.87 -9.48
CA LEU A 81 -11.53 -7.20 -9.63
C LEU A 81 -11.12 -7.28 -11.10
N ASN A 82 -11.97 -7.87 -11.96
CA ASN A 82 -11.73 -7.88 -13.40
C ASN A 82 -11.84 -6.48 -14.00
N GLN A 83 -12.81 -5.67 -13.57
CA GLN A 83 -12.92 -4.27 -14.02
C GLN A 83 -11.66 -3.46 -13.66
N LEU A 84 -11.19 -3.56 -12.42
CA LEU A 84 -9.95 -2.93 -11.97
C LEU A 84 -8.72 -3.44 -12.73
N THR A 85 -8.72 -4.71 -13.15
CA THR A 85 -7.67 -5.28 -14.00
C THR A 85 -7.70 -4.67 -15.41
N THR A 86 -8.88 -4.55 -16.02
CA THR A 86 -9.06 -3.92 -17.33
C THR A 86 -8.67 -2.44 -17.30
N MET A 87 -8.97 -1.74 -16.20
CA MET A 87 -8.56 -0.35 -15.98
C MET A 87 -7.05 -0.20 -15.69
N GLY A 88 -6.32 -1.31 -15.52
CA GLY A 88 -4.88 -1.32 -15.31
C GLY A 88 -4.43 -1.11 -13.86
N TYR A 89 -5.35 -1.00 -12.90
CA TYR A 89 -5.03 -0.84 -11.47
C TYR A 89 -4.54 -2.13 -10.82
N LEU A 90 -5.08 -3.26 -11.26
CA LEU A 90 -4.69 -4.58 -10.79
C LEU A 90 -4.06 -5.37 -11.93
N ARG A 91 -3.19 -6.30 -11.59
CA ARG A 91 -2.81 -7.43 -12.45
C ARG A 91 -3.36 -8.70 -11.83
N LYS A 92 -3.59 -9.71 -12.68
CA LYS A 92 -4.03 -11.03 -12.23
C LYS A 92 -3.08 -12.11 -12.70
N GLU A 93 -2.75 -13.02 -11.80
CA GLU A 93 -1.89 -14.15 -12.06
C GLU A 93 -2.60 -15.43 -11.64
N ARG A 94 -2.51 -16.48 -12.47
CA ARG A 94 -3.03 -17.79 -12.11
C ARG A 94 -1.94 -18.60 -11.43
N LYS A 95 -2.14 -18.89 -10.14
CA LYS A 95 -1.29 -19.79 -9.36
C LYS A 95 -2.07 -21.05 -9.06
N ASN A 96 -1.65 -22.17 -9.66
CA ASN A 96 -2.35 -23.46 -9.61
C ASN A 96 -3.81 -23.35 -10.13
N ARG A 97 -4.79 -23.67 -9.28
CA ARG A 97 -6.23 -23.63 -9.58
C ARG A 97 -6.91 -22.32 -9.16
N LYS A 98 -6.14 -21.34 -8.67
CA LYS A 98 -6.67 -20.07 -8.15
C LYS A 98 -6.12 -18.89 -8.96
N ILE A 99 -6.93 -17.84 -9.06
CA ILE A 99 -6.54 -16.55 -9.66
C ILE A 99 -6.33 -15.58 -8.50
N TYR A 100 -5.15 -14.97 -8.47
CA TYR A 100 -4.78 -13.94 -7.52
C TYR A 100 -4.75 -12.60 -8.23
N PHE A 101 -5.27 -11.57 -7.57
CA PHE A 101 -5.24 -10.19 -8.00
C PHE A 101 -4.30 -9.42 -7.09
N GLU A 102 -3.50 -8.54 -7.67
CA GLU A 102 -2.52 -7.72 -6.93
C GLU A 102 -2.32 -6.37 -7.61
N ILE A 103 -1.80 -5.39 -6.86
CA ILE A 103 -1.61 -4.02 -7.34
C ILE A 103 -0.64 -3.99 -8.51
N ASN A 104 -1.05 -3.36 -9.61
CA ASN A 104 -0.22 -3.20 -10.79
C ASN A 104 0.69 -1.97 -10.68
N TYR A 105 1.92 -2.19 -10.19
CA TYR A 105 2.95 -1.15 -10.09
C TYR A 105 3.60 -0.79 -11.44
N ASP A 106 3.30 -1.51 -12.51
CA ASP A 106 3.86 -1.29 -13.86
C ASP A 106 2.90 -0.56 -14.81
N SER A 107 1.70 -0.20 -14.35
CA SER A 107 0.78 0.61 -15.15
C SER A 107 1.46 1.92 -15.58
N LYS A 108 1.18 2.42 -16.80
CA LYS A 108 1.77 3.68 -17.31
C LYS A 108 1.70 4.86 -16.31
N LEU A 109 0.71 4.85 -15.42
CA LEU A 109 0.48 5.85 -14.36
C LEU A 109 1.53 5.83 -13.22
N THR A 110 2.07 4.66 -12.85
CA THR A 110 3.13 4.54 -11.82
C THR A 110 4.51 4.82 -12.38
N THR A 111 4.72 4.60 -13.69
CA THR A 111 5.99 4.95 -14.35
C THR A 111 6.26 6.46 -14.30
N ASP A 112 5.21 7.28 -14.42
CA ASP A 112 5.35 8.74 -14.34
C ASP A 112 5.62 9.24 -12.92
N LEU A 113 5.02 8.60 -11.90
CA LEU A 113 5.32 8.91 -10.49
C LEU A 113 6.73 8.47 -10.08
N LEU A 114 7.20 7.30 -10.55
CA LEU A 114 8.56 6.84 -10.29
C LEU A 114 9.61 7.69 -11.04
N LYS A 115 9.29 8.19 -12.25
CA LYS A 115 10.13 9.20 -12.93
C LYS A 115 10.17 10.50 -12.14
N PHE A 116 9.02 10.98 -11.66
CA PHE A 116 8.93 12.22 -10.87
C PHE A 116 9.75 12.14 -9.57
N LEU A 117 9.66 11.01 -8.86
CA LEU A 117 10.41 10.79 -7.62
C LEU A 117 11.92 10.55 -7.85
N LYS A 118 12.32 9.99 -9.01
CA LYS A 118 13.74 9.86 -9.38
C LYS A 118 14.39 11.17 -9.81
N ILE A 119 13.61 12.15 -10.29
CA ILE A 119 14.10 13.49 -10.66
C ILE A 119 14.47 14.33 -9.42
N GLN A 120 13.84 14.09 -8.27
CA GLN A 120 14.13 14.81 -7.02
C GLN A 120 15.31 14.22 -6.22
N ARG A 121 15.97 13.16 -6.72
CA ARG A 121 17.17 12.56 -6.11
C ARG A 121 18.48 12.94 -6.83
N LYS A 122 18.47 14.01 -7.62
CA LYS A 122 19.69 14.63 -8.16
C LYS A 122 19.91 16.00 -7.51
#